data_AF-A0A9E0MXP8-F1
#
_entry.id   AF-A0A9E0MXP8-F1
#
_cell.length_a   1.000
_cell.length_b   1.000
_cell.length_c   1.000
_cell.angle_alpha   90.00
_cell.angle_beta   90.00
_cell.angle_gamma   90.00
#
_symmetry.space_group_name_H-M   'P 1'
#
loop_
_entity.id
_entity.type
_entity.pdbx_description
1 polymer ?
#
loop_
_entity_poly.entity_id
_entity_poly.type
_entity_poly.pdbx_seq_one_letter_code
_entity_poly.pdbx_strand_id
1 'polypeptide(L)'
;VRSAFSKYGGNLGETGSVGFMFEHIGQIIYPLGKISADTMFEAAVEAGADNVETGEDFHEVITSIGDFVAVREALEKKFGEAEKSGFTWKPNVMAPVEADTAVTLMKLIDVLEDNDDVQSVVTNFEVSDEVLQKLMAAG
;
A
#
# COMPACT_ATOMS: atom_id res chain seq x y z
N VAL A 1 3.79 21.01 -1.73
CA VAL A 1 3.52 20.26 -0.48
C VAL A 1 2.88 21.10 0.64
N ARG A 2 3.59 22.01 1.35
CA ARG A 2 3.02 22.73 2.52
C ARG A 2 1.70 23.46 2.24
N SER A 3 1.63 24.17 1.11
CA SER A 3 0.42 24.89 0.68
C SER A 3 -0.76 23.96 0.41
N ALA A 4 -0.52 22.75 -0.10
CA ALA A 4 -1.56 21.75 -0.33
C ALA A 4 -2.19 21.33 1.00
N PHE A 5 -1.38 20.95 2.00
CA PHE A 5 -1.87 20.64 3.35
C PHE A 5 -2.73 21.77 3.93
N SER A 6 -2.24 23.01 3.90
CA SER A 6 -3.01 24.15 4.42
C SER A 6 -4.32 24.40 3.67
N LYS A 7 -4.37 24.15 2.35
CA LYS A 7 -5.59 24.31 1.52
C LYS A 7 -6.65 23.25 1.83
N TYR A 8 -6.25 22.04 2.16
CA TYR A 8 -7.14 20.89 2.38
C TYR A 8 -7.31 20.55 3.88
N GLY A 9 -7.09 21.51 4.77
CA GLY A 9 -7.39 21.36 6.21
C GLY A 9 -6.39 20.50 6.99
N GLY A 10 -5.23 20.20 6.42
CA GLY A 10 -4.14 19.48 7.08
C GLY A 10 -2.97 20.36 7.48
N ASN A 11 -2.01 19.78 8.20
CA ASN A 11 -0.75 20.43 8.57
C ASN A 11 0.43 19.54 8.20
N LEU A 12 1.47 20.14 7.63
CA LEU A 12 2.74 19.45 7.41
C LEU A 12 3.48 19.32 8.75
N GLY A 13 3.58 18.09 9.25
CA GLY A 13 4.33 17.75 10.46
C GLY A 13 5.85 17.91 10.30
N GLU A 14 6.57 17.78 11.42
CA GLU A 14 8.03 17.69 11.41
C GLU A 14 8.48 16.33 10.84
N THR A 15 9.71 16.27 10.33
CA THR A 15 10.29 15.01 9.84
C THR A 15 10.21 13.93 10.93
N GLY A 16 9.58 12.80 10.60
CA GLY A 16 9.40 11.67 11.52
C GLY A 16 8.12 11.69 12.36
N SER A 17 7.28 12.73 12.26
CA SER A 17 6.07 12.87 13.09
C SER A 17 5.07 11.72 12.96
N VAL A 18 5.04 11.07 11.80
CA VAL A 18 4.19 9.89 11.51
C VAL A 18 5.01 8.71 11.01
N GLY A 19 6.33 8.85 10.85
CA GLY A 19 7.17 7.81 10.24
C GLY A 19 7.12 6.48 11.01
N PHE A 20 6.94 6.51 12.33
CA PHE A 20 6.78 5.32 13.16
C PHE A 20 5.48 4.55 12.91
N MET A 21 4.49 5.17 12.25
CA MET A 21 3.23 4.52 11.88
C MET A 21 3.35 3.70 10.59
N PHE A 22 4.49 3.79 9.89
CA PHE A 22 4.72 3.09 8.64
C PHE A 22 5.99 2.24 8.73
N GLU A 23 5.95 1.08 8.10
CA GLU A 23 7.10 0.21 7.94
C GLU A 23 7.56 0.21 6.49
N HIS A 24 8.88 0.33 6.27
CA HIS A 24 9.46 0.21 4.93
C HIS A 24 9.72 -1.26 4.64
N ILE A 25 8.90 -1.82 3.76
CA ILE A 25 8.86 -3.25 3.44
C ILE A 25 9.18 -3.49 1.96
N GLY A 26 9.59 -4.72 1.63
CA GLY A 26 9.45 -5.25 0.28
C GLY A 26 8.07 -5.85 0.08
N GLN A 27 7.40 -5.49 -1.01
CA GLN A 27 6.06 -5.95 -1.41
C GLN A 27 6.15 -6.66 -2.76
N ILE A 28 5.51 -7.82 -2.87
CA ILE A 28 5.39 -8.60 -4.10
C ILE A 28 3.91 -8.98 -4.29
N ILE A 29 3.33 -8.64 -5.44
CA ILE A 29 1.91 -8.84 -5.73
C ILE A 29 1.74 -9.85 -6.87
N TYR A 30 0.93 -10.87 -6.62
CA TYR A 30 0.50 -11.85 -7.61
C TYR A 30 -1.02 -11.84 -7.78
N PRO A 31 -1.55 -11.93 -9.02
CA PRO A 31 -2.98 -11.95 -9.24
C PRO A 31 -3.61 -13.27 -8.76
N LEU A 32 -4.88 -13.22 -8.35
CA LEU A 32 -5.64 -14.43 -8.03
C LEU A 32 -5.90 -15.31 -9.25
N GLY A 33 -6.31 -16.55 -8.99
CA GLY A 33 -6.82 -17.49 -9.99
C GLY A 33 -5.78 -18.41 -10.64
N LYS A 34 -4.48 -18.06 -10.55
CA LYS A 34 -3.39 -18.95 -11.00
C LYS A 34 -2.76 -19.75 -9.87
N ILE A 35 -2.79 -19.21 -8.66
CA ILE A 35 -2.15 -19.75 -7.46
C ILE A 35 -3.23 -19.76 -6.38
N SER A 36 -3.31 -20.83 -5.60
CA SER A 36 -4.21 -20.85 -4.44
C SER A 36 -3.58 -20.10 -3.27
N ALA A 37 -4.41 -19.62 -2.34
CA ALA A 37 -3.92 -18.98 -1.11
C ALA A 37 -2.92 -19.86 -0.36
N ASP A 38 -3.24 -21.15 -0.19
CA ASP A 38 -2.37 -22.12 0.49
C ASP A 38 -1.03 -22.30 -0.24
N THR A 39 -1.05 -22.46 -1.56
CA THR A 39 0.18 -22.64 -2.35
C THR A 39 1.05 -21.38 -2.35
N MET A 40 0.44 -20.20 -2.38
CA MET A 40 1.18 -18.94 -2.25
C MET A 40 1.80 -18.80 -0.87
N PHE A 41 1.01 -19.05 0.19
CA PHE A 41 1.47 -18.99 1.57
C PHE A 41 2.67 -19.91 1.81
N GLU A 42 2.56 -21.18 1.43
CA GLU A 42 3.64 -22.15 1.57
C GLU A 42 4.91 -21.71 0.82
N ALA A 43 4.77 -21.30 -0.45
CA ALA A 43 5.92 -20.90 -1.26
C ALA A 43 6.62 -19.65 -0.73
N ALA A 44 5.85 -18.66 -0.28
CA ALA A 44 6.39 -17.42 0.25
C ALA A 44 7.07 -17.62 1.61
N VAL A 45 6.49 -18.42 2.50
CA VAL A 45 7.11 -18.76 3.79
C VAL A 45 8.41 -19.56 3.58
N GLU A 46 8.42 -20.54 2.67
CA GLU A 46 9.64 -21.27 2.29
C GLU A 46 10.73 -20.35 1.73
N ALA A 47 10.33 -19.29 1.02
CA ALA A 47 11.23 -18.32 0.44
C ALA A 47 11.77 -17.28 1.43
N GLY A 48 11.20 -17.18 2.64
CA GLY A 48 11.60 -16.24 3.68
C GLY A 48 10.75 -14.96 3.74
N ALA A 49 9.49 -15.01 3.30
CA ALA A 49 8.56 -13.90 3.48
C ALA A 49 8.19 -13.72 4.96
N ASP A 50 7.98 -12.46 5.37
CA ASP A 50 7.56 -12.11 6.72
C ASP A 50 6.05 -12.31 6.91
N ASN A 51 5.27 -12.00 5.87
CA ASN A 51 3.82 -12.17 5.89
C ASN A 51 3.27 -12.41 4.47
N VAL A 52 2.11 -13.05 4.41
CA VAL A 52 1.36 -13.27 3.16
C VAL A 52 -0.11 -12.98 3.43
N GLU A 53 -0.67 -12.02 2.72
CA GLU A 53 -2.08 -11.66 2.78
C GLU A 53 -2.73 -12.04 1.45
N THR A 54 -3.89 -12.70 1.49
CA THR A 54 -4.68 -12.95 0.29
C THR A 54 -5.98 -12.18 0.41
N GLY A 55 -6.14 -11.16 -0.45
CA GLY A 55 -7.34 -10.34 -0.54
C GLY A 55 -8.32 -10.86 -1.59
N GLU A 56 -9.24 -10.00 -2.00
CA GLU A 56 -10.23 -10.30 -3.05
C GLU A 56 -9.67 -10.20 -4.47
N ASP A 57 -8.56 -9.47 -4.65
CA ASP A 57 -7.98 -9.16 -5.97
C ASP A 57 -6.61 -9.79 -6.20
N PHE A 58 -5.80 -9.90 -5.14
CA PHE A 58 -4.41 -10.36 -5.24
C PHE A 58 -3.90 -11.08 -3.99
N HIS A 59 -2.80 -11.81 -4.18
CA HIS A 59 -1.91 -12.22 -3.10
C HIS A 59 -0.83 -11.15 -2.90
N GLU A 60 -0.67 -10.69 -1.66
CA GLU A 60 0.39 -9.80 -1.23
C GLU A 60 1.40 -10.57 -0.39
N VAL A 61 2.64 -10.60 -0.84
CA VAL A 61 3.77 -11.14 -0.08
C VAL A 61 4.61 -9.99 0.43
N ILE A 62 4.84 -9.98 1.74
CA ILE A 62 5.55 -8.93 2.48
C ILE A 62 6.87 -9.50 2.98
N THR A 63 7.92 -8.70 2.87
CA THR A 63 9.29 -9.08 3.17
C THR A 63 10.04 -7.93 3.81
N SER A 64 11.08 -8.27 4.55
CA SER A 64 12.09 -7.32 4.97
C SER A 64 12.86 -6.81 3.73
N ILE A 65 13.42 -5.61 3.83
CA ILE A 65 14.23 -5.03 2.74
C ILE A 65 15.41 -5.95 2.38
N GLY A 66 15.97 -6.65 3.37
CA GLY A 66 17.11 -7.55 3.19
C GLY A 66 16.74 -8.83 2.44
N ASP A 67 15.53 -9.35 2.66
CA ASP A 67 15.10 -10.63 2.12
C ASP A 67 14.33 -10.50 0.80
N PHE A 68 13.85 -9.28 0.48
CA PHE A 68 13.05 -8.99 -0.71
C PHE A 68 13.56 -9.63 -2.01
N VAL A 69 14.85 -9.46 -2.32
CA VAL A 69 15.42 -9.98 -3.58
C VAL A 69 15.38 -11.50 -3.63
N ALA A 70 15.73 -12.16 -2.52
CA ALA A 70 15.74 -13.62 -2.44
C ALA A 70 14.32 -14.20 -2.55
N VAL A 71 13.37 -13.59 -1.82
CA VAL A 71 11.96 -14.00 -1.86
C VAL A 71 11.38 -13.81 -3.26
N ARG A 72 11.58 -12.64 -3.87
CA ARG A 72 11.11 -12.34 -5.23
C ARG A 72 11.64 -13.36 -6.23
N GLU A 73 12.94 -13.61 -6.25
CA GLU A 73 13.54 -14.56 -7.19
C GLU A 73 13.04 -16.00 -6.98
N ALA A 74 12.78 -16.41 -5.74
CA ALA A 74 12.24 -17.74 -5.43
C ALA A 74 10.81 -17.89 -5.95
N LEU A 75 9.96 -16.88 -5.72
CA LEU A 75 8.58 -16.86 -6.20
C LEU A 75 8.51 -16.76 -7.73
N GLU A 76 9.36 -15.93 -8.34
CA GLU A 76 9.42 -15.79 -9.80
C GLU A 76 9.78 -17.09 -10.50
N LYS A 77 10.68 -17.90 -9.91
CA LYS A 77 11.01 -19.23 -10.44
C LYS A 77 9.84 -20.21 -10.40
N LYS A 78 8.94 -20.07 -9.43
CA LYS A 78 7.81 -20.99 -9.21
C LYS A 78 6.56 -20.56 -9.97
N PHE A 79 6.32 -19.25 -10.06
CA PHE A 79 5.05 -18.67 -10.52
C PHE A 79 5.18 -17.71 -11.71
N GLY A 80 6.40 -17.35 -12.09
CA GLY A 80 6.68 -16.30 -13.07
C GLY A 80 6.75 -14.91 -12.46
N GLU A 81 6.97 -13.91 -13.31
CA GLU A 81 7.05 -12.50 -12.89
C GLU A 81 5.80 -12.07 -12.11
N ALA A 82 6.02 -11.39 -10.99
CA ALA A 82 4.97 -10.75 -10.21
C ALA A 82 4.35 -9.59 -11.01
N GLU A 83 3.08 -9.28 -10.76
CA GLU A 83 2.43 -8.12 -11.37
C GLU A 83 3.06 -6.82 -10.89
N LYS A 84 3.43 -6.79 -9.60
CA LYS A 84 4.16 -5.68 -8.99
C LYS A 84 5.16 -6.24 -8.00
N SER A 85 6.38 -5.69 -8.00
CA SER A 85 7.34 -5.93 -6.93
C SER A 85 8.17 -4.68 -6.67
N GLY A 86 8.45 -4.38 -5.41
CA GLY A 86 9.27 -3.22 -5.04
C GLY A 86 9.20 -2.90 -3.56
N PHE A 87 9.83 -1.80 -3.17
CA PHE A 87 9.75 -1.29 -1.80
C PHE A 87 8.60 -0.30 -1.65
N THR A 88 7.91 -0.38 -0.52
CA THR A 88 6.81 0.52 -0.19
C THR A 88 6.77 0.78 1.31
N TRP A 89 6.01 1.80 1.71
CA TRP A 89 5.68 2.04 3.10
C TRP A 89 4.31 1.45 3.40
N LYS A 90 4.22 0.45 4.28
CA LYS A 90 2.96 -0.13 4.72
C LYS A 90 2.55 0.50 6.05
N PRO A 91 1.32 1.03 6.19
CA PRO A 91 0.83 1.52 7.47
C PRO A 91 0.65 0.37 8.47
N ASN A 92 1.11 0.57 9.69
CA ASN A 92 0.95 -0.38 10.80
C ASN A 92 -0.43 -0.26 11.46
N VAL A 93 -1.06 0.92 11.34
CA VAL A 93 -2.37 1.22 11.93
C VAL A 93 -3.18 2.04 10.92
N MET A 94 -4.33 1.52 10.53
CA MET A 94 -5.30 2.22 9.69
C MET A 94 -6.12 3.21 10.54
N ALA A 95 -6.46 4.35 9.94
CA ALA A 95 -7.19 5.44 10.55
C ALA A 95 -8.55 5.61 9.85
N PRO A 96 -9.67 5.18 10.47
CA PRO A 96 -10.99 5.34 9.87
C PRO A 96 -11.33 6.83 9.72
N VAL A 97 -11.88 7.20 8.57
CA VAL A 97 -12.32 8.57 8.28
C VAL A 97 -13.73 8.60 7.73
N GLU A 98 -14.47 9.65 8.09
CA GLU A 98 -15.81 9.92 7.58
C GLU A 98 -15.79 10.38 6.11
N ALA A 99 -16.93 10.26 5.43
CA ALA A 99 -17.07 10.55 4.00
C ALA A 99 -16.55 11.94 3.58
N ASP A 100 -16.94 12.99 4.31
CA ASP A 100 -16.56 14.37 3.99
C ASP A 100 -15.04 14.59 4.11
N THR A 101 -14.43 13.95 5.10
CA THR A 101 -12.98 13.95 5.30
C THR A 101 -12.29 13.18 4.18
N ALA A 102 -12.80 12.01 3.80
CA ALA A 102 -12.26 11.21 2.71
C ALA A 102 -12.24 11.98 1.38
N VAL A 103 -13.33 12.67 1.01
CA VAL A 103 -13.38 13.52 -0.19
C VAL A 103 -12.27 14.59 -0.17
N THR A 104 -12.06 15.21 0.99
CA THR A 104 -11.05 16.26 1.15
C THR A 104 -9.63 15.68 1.08
N LEU A 105 -9.41 14.50 1.66
CA LEU A 105 -8.16 13.77 1.60
C LEU A 105 -7.81 13.33 0.17
N MET A 106 -8.77 12.78 -0.58
CA MET A 106 -8.55 12.39 -1.97
C MET A 106 -8.08 13.59 -2.81
N LYS A 107 -8.72 14.75 -2.67
CA LYS A 107 -8.28 15.98 -3.36
C LYS A 107 -6.89 16.45 -2.95
N LEU A 108 -6.51 16.23 -1.69
CA LEU A 108 -5.15 16.53 -1.22
C LEU A 108 -4.14 15.57 -1.87
N ILE A 109 -4.46 14.28 -1.93
CA ILE A 109 -3.63 13.24 -2.54
C ILE A 109 -3.43 13.56 -4.02
N ASP A 110 -4.49 13.83 -4.77
CA ASP A 110 -4.41 14.19 -6.20
C ASP A 110 -3.45 15.37 -6.42
N VAL A 111 -3.56 16.44 -5.62
CA VAL A 111 -2.68 17.61 -5.73
C VAL A 111 -1.22 17.31 -5.36
N LEU A 112 -0.99 16.34 -4.47
CA LEU A 112 0.36 15.90 -4.13
C LEU A 112 0.94 15.00 -5.22
N GLU A 113 0.14 14.11 -5.82
CA GLU A 113 0.57 13.24 -6.91
C GLU A 113 0.81 14.00 -8.22
N ASP A 114 0.05 15.07 -8.48
CA ASP A 114 0.25 15.98 -9.62
C ASP A 114 1.51 16.87 -9.48
N ASN A 115 2.22 16.78 -8.35
CA ASN A 115 3.40 17.60 -8.10
C ASN A 115 4.67 16.88 -8.57
N ASP A 116 5.37 17.45 -9.56
CA ASP A 116 6.60 16.87 -10.13
C ASP A 116 7.72 16.57 -9.10
N ASP A 117 7.75 17.28 -7.96
CA ASP A 117 8.73 17.07 -6.89
C ASP A 117 8.34 15.93 -5.92
N VAL A 118 7.11 15.40 -6.02
CA VAL A 118 6.60 14.30 -5.18
C VAL A 118 6.77 12.98 -5.92
N GLN A 119 7.40 12.00 -5.27
CA GLN A 119 7.68 10.70 -5.87
C GLN A 119 6.67 9.62 -5.46
N SER A 120 6.08 9.74 -4.27
CA SER A 120 5.12 8.79 -3.73
C SER A 120 4.28 9.44 -2.63
N VAL A 121 3.00 9.15 -2.62
CA VAL A 121 2.09 9.48 -1.52
C VAL A 121 1.66 8.18 -0.85
N VAL A 122 1.81 8.10 0.47
CA VAL A 122 1.38 6.95 1.25
C VAL A 122 0.50 7.45 2.39
N THR A 123 -0.63 6.79 2.57
CA THR A 123 -1.64 7.16 3.56
C THR A 123 -2.06 5.96 4.37
N ASN A 124 -2.54 6.20 5.58
CA ASN A 124 -3.12 5.17 6.43
C ASN A 124 -4.64 5.34 6.64
N PHE A 125 -5.31 6.19 5.86
CA PHE A 125 -6.75 6.36 6.05
C PHE A 125 -7.52 5.14 5.54
N GLU A 126 -8.63 4.85 6.19
CA GLU A 126 -9.56 3.79 5.82
C GLU A 126 -10.97 4.38 5.74
N VAL A 127 -11.73 3.97 4.73
CA VAL A 127 -13.13 4.36 4.53
C VAL A 127 -14.00 3.11 4.50
N SER A 128 -15.23 3.22 4.97
CA SER A 128 -16.19 2.11 4.84
C SER A 128 -16.57 1.89 3.37
N ASP A 129 -17.01 0.67 3.05
CA ASP A 129 -17.46 0.30 1.69
C ASP A 129 -18.54 1.25 1.14
N GLU A 130 -19.46 1.72 1.99
CA GLU A 130 -20.49 2.68 1.60
C GLU A 130 -19.88 4.02 1.15
N VAL A 131 -18.83 4.47 1.83
CA VAL A 131 -18.12 5.71 1.48
C VAL A 131 -17.30 5.50 0.21
N LEU A 132 -16.62 4.35 0.07
CA LEU A 132 -15.86 4.01 -1.12
C LEU A 132 -16.73 4.02 -2.38
N GLN A 133 -17.92 3.40 -2.32
CA GLN A 133 -18.88 3.41 -3.43
C GLN A 133 -19.31 4.82 -3.84
N LYS A 134 -19.56 5.70 -2.86
CA LYS A 134 -19.93 7.10 -3.13
C LYS A 134 -18.78 7.88 -3.77
N LEU A 135 -17.54 7.63 -3.36
CA LEU A 135 -16.34 8.26 -3.94
C LEU A 135 -16.14 7.82 -5.39
N MET A 136 -16.25 6.51 -5.68
CA MET A 136 -16.12 5.96 -7.03
C MET A 136 -17.21 6.46 -8.00
N ALA A 137 -18.42 6.75 -7.49
CA ALA A 137 -19.51 7.27 -8.30
C ALA A 137 -19.42 8.79 -8.58
N ALA A 138 -18.54 9.50 -7.88
CA ALA A 138 -18.38 10.95 -7.96
C ALA A 138 -17.16 11.40 -8.79
N GLY A 139 -16.30 10.46 -9.22
CA GLY A 139 -15.21 10.66 -10.19
C GLY A 139 -15.61 10.24 -11.60
#